data_AF-A0A0N1B803-F1
#
_entry.id   AF-A0A0N1B803-F1
#
_cell.length_a   1.000
_cell.length_b   1.000
_cell.length_c   1.000
_cell.angle_alpha   90.00
_cell.angle_beta   90.00
_cell.angle_gamma   90.00
#
_symmetry.space_group_name_H-M   'P 1'
#
loop_
_entity.id
_entity.type
_entity.pdbx_description
1 polymer ?
#
loop_
_entity_poly.entity_id
_entity_poly.type
_entity_poly.pdbx_seq_one_letter_code
_entity_poly.pdbx_strand_id
1 'polypeptide(L)'
;MTRDRTWLLFGGPYGNLQATQALLAEARRLDISPDRMLCTGDLVAYCGNPVETIDLIRDSGMAVVGGNCDEQLGASASDCGFEPDSACARLSAAWYAFADSVVRPDQRRWLASLPGRVDLRIGGRTLAAIHGSAHSINSFVFAGTPEGEKRCSLDALGCDGAVGGHSGLPFTQWLGDRLWHNPGVIGMPANDGTPRVWFSIVRETEAGLAIEHRALSYDHEGAQAAMRGAGLPESYREALATGLWPSLDVLPERERAETGRPITETSTLWPARQPARALQAV
;
A
#
# COMPACT_ATOMS: atom_id res chain seq x y z
N MET A 1 10.21 8.91 25.22
CA MET A 1 9.30 8.08 24.42
C MET A 1 9.85 7.99 22.99
N THR A 2 10.55 6.89 22.70
CA THR A 2 10.53 6.07 21.46
C THR A 2 10.22 6.67 20.08
N ARG A 3 10.57 7.92 19.76
CA ARG A 3 10.47 8.44 18.37
C ARG A 3 11.19 7.56 17.35
N ASP A 4 12.39 7.07 17.68
CA ASP A 4 13.25 6.35 16.74
C ASP A 4 12.85 4.89 16.46
N ARG A 5 11.79 4.40 17.11
CA ARG A 5 11.41 2.97 17.10
C ARG A 5 10.08 2.69 16.41
N THR A 6 9.44 3.71 15.85
CA THR A 6 8.10 3.59 15.24
C THR A 6 8.16 3.95 13.76
N TRP A 7 7.58 3.09 12.93
CA TRP A 7 7.38 3.32 11.50
C TRP A 7 5.90 3.35 11.15
N LEU A 8 5.53 4.19 10.19
CA LEU A 8 4.21 4.19 9.58
C LEU A 8 4.33 3.71 8.13
N LEU A 9 3.63 2.65 7.79
CA LEU A 9 3.64 2.00 6.49
C LEU A 9 2.27 2.12 5.85
N PHE A 10 2.21 2.46 4.57
CA PHE A 10 0.95 2.55 3.81
C PHE A 10 1.22 2.38 2.32
N GLY A 11 0.17 2.28 1.52
CA GLY A 11 0.27 2.23 0.06
C GLY A 11 -0.93 2.86 -0.63
N GLY A 12 -0.89 2.83 -1.96
CA GLY A 12 -1.99 3.22 -2.84
C GLY A 12 -2.72 4.49 -2.43
N PRO A 13 -2.07 5.67 -2.38
CA PRO A 13 -2.78 6.93 -2.26
C PRO A 13 -3.79 7.16 -3.37
N TYR A 14 -3.54 6.63 -4.58
CA TYR A 14 -4.49 6.64 -5.69
C TYR A 14 -5.11 8.02 -5.94
N GLY A 15 -4.31 9.09 -5.96
CA GLY A 15 -4.79 10.46 -6.17
C GLY A 15 -5.82 10.94 -5.15
N ASN A 16 -5.95 10.28 -4.00
CA ASN A 16 -6.90 10.63 -2.93
C ASN A 16 -6.21 11.59 -1.96
N LEU A 17 -6.29 12.88 -2.28
CA LEU A 17 -5.66 13.94 -1.50
C LEU A 17 -6.21 13.98 -0.07
N GLN A 18 -7.52 13.78 0.10
CA GLN A 18 -8.22 13.84 1.38
C GLN A 18 -7.71 12.75 2.33
N ALA A 19 -7.58 11.51 1.85
CA ALA A 19 -7.00 10.43 2.64
C ALA A 19 -5.52 10.65 2.94
N THR A 20 -4.76 11.17 1.97
CA THR A 20 -3.33 11.47 2.16
C THR A 20 -3.11 12.55 3.22
N GLN A 21 -3.90 13.63 3.19
CA GLN A 21 -3.87 14.68 4.21
C GLN A 21 -4.27 14.15 5.59
N ALA A 22 -5.30 13.30 5.66
CA ALA A 22 -5.72 12.65 6.90
C ALA A 22 -4.61 11.75 7.48
N LEU A 23 -3.93 10.96 6.63
CA LEU A 23 -2.82 10.12 7.07
C LEU A 23 -1.65 10.96 7.61
N LEU A 24 -1.27 12.04 6.92
CA LEU A 24 -0.20 12.93 7.39
C LEU A 24 -0.59 13.65 8.70
N ALA A 25 -1.87 14.00 8.87
CA ALA A 25 -2.36 14.54 10.13
C ALA A 25 -2.29 13.51 11.26
N GLU A 26 -2.63 12.25 10.98
CA GLU A 26 -2.53 11.15 11.93
C GLU A 26 -1.08 10.85 12.29
N ALA A 27 -0.16 10.86 11.32
CA ALA A 27 1.28 10.73 11.56
C ALA A 27 1.79 11.82 12.51
N ARG A 28 1.40 13.09 12.28
CA ARG A 28 1.72 14.21 13.17
C ARG A 28 1.13 14.02 14.57
N ARG A 29 -0.13 13.57 14.67
CA ARG A 29 -0.80 13.30 15.96
C ARG A 29 -0.09 12.20 16.76
N LEU A 30 0.43 11.19 16.07
CA LEU A 30 1.22 10.09 16.62
C LEU A 30 2.70 10.43 16.82
N ASP A 31 3.11 11.66 16.47
CA ASP A 31 4.49 12.14 16.55
C ASP A 31 5.50 11.30 15.73
N ILE A 32 5.06 10.87 14.54
CA ILE A 32 5.86 10.12 13.57
C ILE A 32 6.34 11.09 12.49
N SER A 33 7.66 11.21 12.34
CA SER A 33 8.28 12.07 11.33
C SER A 33 8.27 11.42 9.94
N PRO A 34 8.29 12.19 8.84
CA PRO A 34 8.26 11.65 7.48
C PRO A 34 9.40 10.67 7.15
N ASP A 35 10.59 10.81 7.75
CA ASP A 35 11.72 9.87 7.59
C ASP A 35 11.45 8.49 8.21
N ARG A 36 10.35 8.35 8.97
CA ARG A 36 9.82 7.10 9.52
C ARG A 36 8.52 6.67 8.85
N MET A 37 8.24 7.20 7.68
CA MET A 37 7.10 6.82 6.86
C MET A 37 7.58 6.14 5.57
N LEU A 38 6.82 5.15 5.12
CA LEU A 38 7.05 4.52 3.82
C LEU A 38 5.72 4.31 3.08
N CYS A 39 5.69 4.76 1.83
CA CYS A 39 4.62 4.48 0.87
C CYS A 39 5.04 3.33 -0.07
N THR A 40 4.19 2.31 -0.25
CA THR A 40 4.44 1.16 -1.15
C THR A 40 4.05 1.43 -2.60
N GLY A 41 3.79 2.69 -2.98
CA GLY A 41 3.54 3.11 -4.37
C GLY A 41 2.06 3.24 -4.73
N ASP A 42 1.82 3.41 -6.03
CA ASP A 42 0.55 3.80 -6.66
C ASP A 42 -0.02 5.10 -6.08
N LEU A 43 0.75 6.18 -6.24
CA LEU A 43 0.37 7.52 -5.78
C LEU A 43 -0.79 8.08 -6.59
N VAL A 44 -0.96 7.55 -7.79
CA VAL A 44 -2.00 7.85 -8.77
C VAL A 44 -2.85 6.59 -9.04
N ALA A 45 -3.95 6.78 -9.75
CA ALA A 45 -5.04 5.83 -10.05
C ALA A 45 -6.34 6.23 -9.35
N TYR A 46 -7.48 5.88 -9.93
CA TYR A 46 -8.83 6.00 -9.35
C TYR A 46 -9.35 7.39 -8.95
N CYS A 47 -8.69 8.17 -8.08
CA CYS A 47 -9.25 9.40 -7.49
C CYS A 47 -8.81 10.70 -8.19
N GLY A 48 -9.45 11.82 -7.80
CA GLY A 48 -9.48 13.07 -8.58
C GLY A 48 -8.33 14.06 -8.40
N ASN A 49 -7.37 13.83 -7.49
CA ASN A 49 -6.30 14.79 -7.16
C ASN A 49 -4.88 14.21 -7.34
N PRO A 50 -4.52 13.64 -8.49
CA PRO A 50 -3.22 13.00 -8.68
C PRO A 50 -2.05 14.00 -8.53
N VAL A 51 -2.22 15.23 -9.02
CA VAL A 51 -1.17 16.25 -9.01
C VAL A 51 -0.83 16.66 -7.58
N GLU A 52 -1.85 17.01 -6.78
CA GLU A 52 -1.68 17.44 -5.40
C GLU A 52 -1.21 16.29 -4.50
N THR A 53 -1.68 15.06 -4.75
CA THR A 53 -1.21 13.88 -3.99
C THR A 53 0.26 13.60 -4.27
N ILE A 54 0.72 13.68 -5.51
CA ILE A 54 2.15 13.52 -5.85
C ILE A 54 2.98 14.59 -5.14
N ASP A 55 2.60 15.86 -5.26
CA ASP A 55 3.34 16.97 -4.65
C ASP A 55 3.41 16.80 -3.13
N LEU A 56 2.29 16.46 -2.49
CA LEU A 56 2.23 16.26 -1.04
C LEU A 56 3.11 15.11 -0.55
N ILE A 57 3.12 13.97 -1.24
CA ILE A 57 3.99 12.83 -0.88
C ILE A 57 5.45 13.15 -1.16
N ARG A 58 5.76 13.73 -2.34
CA ARG A 58 7.12 14.09 -2.73
C ARG A 58 7.75 15.09 -1.76
N ASP A 59 7.01 16.15 -1.41
CA ASP A 59 7.49 17.24 -0.56
C ASP A 59 7.64 16.81 0.91
N SER A 60 6.98 15.72 1.33
CA SER A 60 7.14 15.17 2.67
C SER A 60 8.54 14.61 2.93
N GLY A 61 9.27 14.20 1.88
CA GLY A 61 10.59 13.57 2.00
C GLY A 61 10.57 12.14 2.55
N MET A 62 9.39 11.50 2.66
CA MET A 62 9.29 10.11 3.08
C MET A 62 9.84 9.13 2.03
N ALA A 63 10.09 7.89 2.44
CA ALA A 63 10.46 6.84 1.51
C ALA A 63 9.25 6.40 0.66
N VAL A 64 9.48 6.17 -0.63
CA VAL A 64 8.43 5.75 -1.57
C VAL A 64 8.98 4.65 -2.47
N VAL A 65 8.26 3.56 -2.60
CA VAL A 65 8.46 2.53 -3.62
C VAL A 65 7.63 2.88 -4.85
N GLY A 66 8.15 2.70 -6.06
CA GLY A 66 7.36 2.86 -7.29
C GLY A 66 6.34 1.73 -7.45
N GLY A 67 5.08 2.08 -7.66
CA GLY A 67 4.01 1.16 -8.05
C GLY A 67 3.85 1.03 -9.56
N ASN A 68 3.01 0.11 -10.02
CA ASN A 68 2.81 -0.11 -11.46
C ASN A 68 2.13 1.09 -12.13
N CYS A 69 1.23 1.80 -11.43
CA CYS A 69 0.59 3.00 -11.97
C CYS A 69 1.60 4.16 -12.07
N ASP A 70 2.53 4.24 -11.12
CA ASP A 70 3.62 5.22 -11.12
C ASP A 70 4.60 4.96 -12.28
N GLU A 71 4.98 3.69 -12.49
CA GLU A 71 5.83 3.27 -13.62
C GLU A 71 5.16 3.58 -14.96
N GLN A 72 3.87 3.24 -15.10
CA GLN A 72 3.11 3.45 -16.33
C GLN A 72 3.02 4.95 -16.72
N LEU A 73 2.72 5.83 -15.75
CA LEU A 73 2.69 7.27 -15.99
C LEU A 73 4.09 7.86 -16.17
N GLY A 74 5.08 7.36 -15.43
CA GLY A 74 6.48 7.76 -15.55
C GLY A 74 7.06 7.47 -16.93
N ALA A 75 6.72 6.31 -17.50
CA ALA A 75 7.13 5.90 -18.84
C ALA A 75 6.31 6.54 -19.97
N SER A 76 5.19 7.22 -19.65
CA SER A 76 4.18 7.65 -20.64
C SER A 76 3.69 6.47 -21.51
N ALA A 77 3.55 5.29 -20.89
CA ALA A 77 3.19 4.06 -21.57
C ALA A 77 1.66 3.94 -21.74
N SER A 78 1.19 3.76 -22.98
CA SER A 78 -0.24 3.70 -23.31
C SER A 78 -0.98 2.44 -22.84
N ASP A 79 -0.29 1.46 -22.23
CA ASP A 79 -0.85 0.16 -21.87
C ASP A 79 -1.06 0.02 -20.35
N CYS A 80 -2.31 -0.24 -19.95
CA CYS A 80 -2.77 -0.31 -18.56
C CYS A 80 -2.58 -1.69 -17.89
N GLY A 81 -2.05 -2.69 -18.62
CA GLY A 81 -1.67 -3.98 -18.03
C GLY A 81 -2.84 -4.87 -17.58
N PHE A 82 -4.06 -4.57 -18.02
CA PHE A 82 -5.26 -5.39 -17.79
C PHE A 82 -5.62 -6.18 -19.06
N GLU A 83 -6.26 -7.34 -18.88
CA GLU A 83 -6.83 -8.11 -19.99
C GLU A 83 -7.78 -7.22 -20.84
N PRO A 84 -7.61 -7.22 -22.18
CA PRO A 84 -8.51 -6.50 -23.09
C PRO A 84 -9.98 -6.84 -22.80
N ASP A 85 -10.85 -5.82 -22.84
CA ASP A 85 -12.31 -5.92 -22.61
C ASP A 85 -12.80 -6.22 -21.18
N SER A 86 -11.92 -6.39 -20.19
CA SER A 86 -12.33 -6.51 -18.78
C SER A 86 -12.98 -5.22 -18.26
N ALA A 87 -13.83 -5.34 -17.21
CA ALA A 87 -14.37 -4.16 -16.53
C ALA A 87 -13.24 -3.29 -15.95
N CYS A 88 -12.19 -3.94 -15.42
CA CYS A 88 -10.97 -3.29 -14.96
C CYS A 88 -10.28 -2.51 -16.09
N ALA A 89 -10.13 -3.06 -17.30
CA ALA A 89 -9.52 -2.34 -18.42
C ALA A 89 -10.30 -1.07 -18.80
N ARG A 90 -11.64 -1.14 -18.85
CA ARG A 90 -12.47 0.03 -19.16
C ARG A 90 -12.44 1.10 -18.08
N LEU A 91 -12.53 0.69 -16.82
CA LEU A 91 -12.48 1.61 -15.69
C LEU A 91 -11.08 2.20 -15.51
N SER A 92 -10.04 1.42 -15.81
CA SER A 92 -8.66 1.88 -15.74
C SER A 92 -8.29 2.86 -16.84
N ALA A 93 -8.84 2.70 -18.05
CA ALA A 93 -8.63 3.65 -19.13
C ALA A 93 -9.10 5.06 -18.77
N ALA A 94 -10.22 5.19 -18.07
CA ALA A 94 -10.79 6.50 -17.72
C ALA A 94 -9.91 7.27 -16.71
N TRP A 95 -9.51 6.64 -15.60
CA TRP A 95 -8.64 7.32 -14.64
C TRP A 95 -7.26 7.56 -15.24
N TYR A 96 -6.74 6.63 -16.05
CA TYR A 96 -5.41 6.77 -16.64
C TYR A 96 -5.38 7.95 -17.62
N ALA A 97 -6.37 8.06 -18.51
CA ALA A 97 -6.47 9.19 -19.43
C ALA A 97 -6.56 10.53 -18.68
N PHE A 98 -7.33 10.59 -17.58
CA PHE A 98 -7.38 11.79 -16.75
C PHE A 98 -6.02 12.10 -16.13
N ALA A 99 -5.40 11.14 -15.44
CA ALA A 99 -4.11 11.31 -14.79
C ALA A 99 -3.01 11.70 -15.80
N ASP A 100 -2.94 11.04 -16.94
CA ASP A 100 -2.02 11.37 -18.03
C ASP A 100 -2.23 12.82 -18.51
N SER A 101 -3.47 13.29 -18.61
CA SER A 101 -3.74 14.66 -19.07
C SER A 101 -3.32 15.77 -18.08
N VAL A 102 -3.22 15.47 -16.78
CA VAL A 102 -2.96 16.49 -15.74
C VAL A 102 -1.59 16.36 -15.06
N VAL A 103 -1.01 15.15 -14.99
CA VAL A 103 0.26 14.91 -14.30
C VAL A 103 1.40 15.57 -15.07
N ARG A 104 2.13 16.45 -14.38
CA ARG A 104 3.11 17.34 -14.99
C ARG A 104 4.40 16.61 -15.39
N PRO A 105 5.17 17.12 -16.37
CA PRO A 105 6.41 16.46 -16.80
C PRO A 105 7.46 16.28 -15.69
N ASP A 106 7.55 17.19 -14.72
CA ASP A 106 8.46 17.04 -13.58
C ASP A 106 8.02 15.93 -12.61
N GLN A 107 6.71 15.77 -12.42
CA GLN A 107 6.13 14.70 -11.62
C GLN A 107 6.34 13.35 -12.28
N ARG A 108 6.12 13.24 -13.60
CA ARG A 108 6.40 12.00 -14.36
C ARG A 108 7.86 11.56 -14.21
N ARG A 109 8.82 12.49 -14.36
CA ARG A 109 10.24 12.19 -14.15
C ARG A 109 10.54 11.72 -12.73
N TRP A 110 9.87 12.28 -11.73
CA TRP A 110 10.02 11.84 -10.36
C TRP A 110 9.42 10.45 -10.13
N LEU A 111 8.20 10.18 -10.63
CA LEU A 111 7.58 8.85 -10.58
C LEU A 111 8.47 7.78 -11.24
N ALA A 112 9.03 8.09 -12.42
CA ALA A 112 9.96 7.21 -13.13
C ALA A 112 11.29 6.98 -12.38
N SER A 113 11.63 7.82 -11.41
CA SER A 113 12.84 7.69 -10.60
C SER A 113 12.63 6.91 -9.30
N LEU A 114 11.37 6.56 -8.97
CA LEU A 114 11.07 5.84 -7.74
C LEU A 114 11.71 4.44 -7.76
N PRO A 115 12.33 4.00 -6.66
CA PRO A 115 12.95 2.70 -6.59
C PRO A 115 11.89 1.58 -6.55
N GLY A 116 12.17 0.45 -7.19
CA GLY A 116 11.32 -0.75 -7.07
C GLY A 116 11.43 -1.46 -5.71
N ARG A 117 12.38 -1.05 -4.86
CA ARG A 117 12.59 -1.60 -3.52
C ARG A 117 13.19 -0.57 -2.56
N VAL A 118 12.70 -0.55 -1.33
CA VAL A 118 13.30 0.19 -0.21
C VAL A 118 13.49 -0.76 0.98
N ASP A 119 14.68 -0.79 1.56
CA ASP A 119 14.97 -1.62 2.74
C ASP A 119 14.81 -0.83 4.04
N LEU A 120 13.94 -1.32 4.92
CA LEU A 120 13.76 -0.83 6.28
C LEU A 120 14.53 -1.71 7.26
N ARG A 121 15.35 -1.09 8.11
CA ARG A 121 16.01 -1.79 9.22
C ARG A 121 15.30 -1.47 10.53
N ILE A 122 14.64 -2.47 11.11
CA ILE A 122 13.81 -2.32 12.32
C ILE A 122 14.10 -3.50 13.24
N GLY A 123 14.47 -3.26 14.51
CA GLY A 123 14.71 -4.33 15.49
C GLY A 123 15.71 -5.40 15.05
N GLY A 124 16.78 -5.01 14.36
CA GLY A 124 17.82 -5.92 13.86
C GLY A 124 17.39 -6.80 12.68
N ARG A 125 16.26 -6.49 12.04
CA ARG A 125 15.76 -7.16 10.84
C ARG A 125 15.78 -6.24 9.63
N THR A 126 15.88 -6.84 8.45
CA THR A 126 15.72 -6.15 7.15
C THR A 126 14.37 -6.50 6.55
N LEU A 127 13.50 -5.50 6.42
CA LEU A 127 12.23 -5.61 5.74
C LEU A 127 12.35 -4.94 4.36
N ALA A 128 12.13 -5.68 3.29
CA ALA A 128 12.12 -5.15 1.93
C ALA A 128 10.72 -4.66 1.59
N ALA A 129 10.54 -3.36 1.40
CA ALA A 129 9.32 -2.80 0.87
C ALA A 129 9.33 -2.84 -0.66
N ILE A 130 8.26 -3.41 -1.23
CA ILE A 130 8.03 -3.59 -2.67
C ILE A 130 6.54 -3.36 -2.97
N HIS A 131 6.19 -3.07 -4.22
CA HIS A 131 4.78 -2.84 -4.58
C HIS A 131 3.99 -4.14 -4.71
N GLY A 132 4.42 -5.06 -5.57
CA GLY A 132 3.78 -6.38 -5.79
C GLY A 132 4.57 -7.53 -5.17
N SER A 133 5.17 -8.36 -6.03
CA SER A 133 6.06 -9.46 -5.64
C SER A 133 7.50 -9.19 -6.05
N ALA A 134 8.43 -10.05 -5.63
CA ALA A 134 9.83 -9.95 -6.05
C ALA A 134 10.03 -10.21 -7.56
N HIS A 135 9.02 -10.79 -8.22
CA HIS A 135 9.10 -11.23 -9.61
C HIS A 135 8.26 -10.39 -10.56
N SER A 136 7.21 -9.72 -10.07
CA SER A 136 6.43 -8.77 -10.85
C SER A 136 5.81 -7.69 -9.97
N ILE A 137 5.89 -6.44 -10.46
CA ILE A 137 5.37 -5.25 -9.79
C ILE A 137 3.85 -5.28 -9.65
N ASN A 138 3.13 -5.83 -10.62
CA ASN A 138 1.67 -5.92 -10.64
C ASN A 138 1.13 -7.27 -10.13
N SER A 139 1.93 -8.04 -9.40
CA SER A 139 1.44 -9.26 -8.75
C SER A 139 0.57 -8.92 -7.55
N PHE A 140 -0.66 -9.45 -7.54
CA PHE A 140 -1.52 -9.41 -6.36
C PHE A 140 -1.11 -10.46 -5.34
N VAL A 141 -0.58 -10.03 -4.19
CA VAL A 141 -0.30 -10.91 -3.04
C VAL A 141 -1.32 -10.67 -1.94
N PHE A 142 -2.15 -11.68 -1.67
CA PHE A 142 -3.23 -11.66 -0.68
C PHE A 142 -2.91 -12.56 0.51
N ALA A 143 -3.73 -12.53 1.57
CA ALA A 143 -3.61 -13.47 2.69
C ALA A 143 -3.77 -14.93 2.21
N GLY A 144 -4.63 -15.18 1.22
CA GLY A 144 -4.86 -16.44 0.55
C GLY A 144 -3.78 -16.91 -0.42
N THR A 145 -2.87 -16.03 -0.88
CA THR A 145 -1.78 -16.44 -1.78
C THR A 145 -0.95 -17.56 -1.14
N PRO A 146 -0.63 -18.65 -1.86
CA PRO A 146 0.12 -19.77 -1.32
C PRO A 146 1.43 -19.36 -0.62
N GLU A 147 1.73 -19.98 0.52
CA GLU A 147 2.94 -19.66 1.29
C GLU A 147 4.23 -19.85 0.48
N GLY A 148 4.26 -20.85 -0.41
CA GLY A 148 5.41 -21.11 -1.28
C GLY A 148 5.76 -19.93 -2.19
N GLU A 149 4.77 -19.22 -2.72
CA GLU A 149 4.98 -18.04 -3.58
C GLU A 149 5.54 -16.87 -2.79
N LYS A 150 5.01 -16.62 -1.59
CA LYS A 150 5.53 -15.60 -0.67
C LYS A 150 6.96 -15.92 -0.22
N ARG A 151 7.25 -17.20 0.09
CA ARG A 151 8.60 -17.66 0.45
C ARG A 151 9.58 -17.50 -0.70
N CYS A 152 9.19 -17.88 -1.92
CA CYS A 152 10.01 -17.68 -3.12
C CYS A 152 10.37 -16.20 -3.31
N SER A 153 9.38 -15.31 -3.14
CA SER A 153 9.64 -13.86 -3.19
C SER A 153 10.59 -13.39 -2.09
N LEU A 154 10.42 -13.86 -0.85
CA LEU A 154 11.33 -13.52 0.26
C LEU A 154 12.77 -14.02 0.01
N ASP A 155 12.93 -15.22 -0.56
CA ASP A 155 14.23 -15.78 -0.92
C ASP A 155 14.92 -14.95 -2.00
N ALA A 156 14.18 -14.55 -3.04
CA ALA A 156 14.69 -13.67 -4.10
C ALA A 156 15.09 -12.28 -3.58
N LEU A 157 14.36 -11.76 -2.58
CA LEU A 157 14.69 -10.49 -1.94
C LEU A 157 15.87 -10.59 -0.96
N GLY A 158 16.16 -11.78 -0.44
CA GLY A 158 17.21 -11.98 0.57
C GLY A 158 16.96 -11.18 1.85
N CYS A 159 15.70 -11.08 2.28
CA CYS A 159 15.27 -10.28 3.43
C CYS A 159 14.62 -11.14 4.53
N ASP A 160 14.44 -10.55 5.70
CA ASP A 160 13.76 -11.20 6.83
C ASP A 160 12.24 -11.06 6.71
N GLY A 161 11.77 -10.01 6.06
CA GLY A 161 10.36 -9.81 5.77
C GLY A 161 10.12 -8.91 4.57
N ALA A 162 8.93 -9.00 4.00
CA ALA A 162 8.47 -8.15 2.91
C ALA A 162 7.33 -7.24 3.39
N VAL A 163 7.35 -5.99 2.94
CA VAL A 163 6.21 -5.07 3.02
C VAL A 163 5.68 -4.91 1.59
N GLY A 164 4.57 -5.57 1.29
CA GLY A 164 3.89 -5.49 -0.01
C GLY A 164 2.88 -4.34 -0.05
N GLY A 165 2.45 -3.99 -1.26
CA GLY A 165 1.35 -3.08 -1.54
C GLY A 165 0.34 -3.74 -2.48
N HIS A 166 -0.01 -3.05 -3.57
CA HIS A 166 -0.82 -3.45 -4.73
C HIS A 166 -2.19 -4.08 -4.46
N SER A 167 -2.27 -5.16 -3.69
CA SER A 167 -3.50 -5.91 -3.44
C SER A 167 -4.56 -5.19 -2.61
N GLY A 168 -4.24 -4.02 -2.04
CA GLY A 168 -5.21 -3.15 -1.36
C GLY A 168 -5.67 -3.63 0.03
N LEU A 169 -5.51 -4.91 0.35
CA LEU A 169 -6.05 -5.50 1.58
C LEU A 169 -4.97 -5.60 2.67
N PRO A 170 -5.25 -5.10 3.89
CA PRO A 170 -4.32 -5.20 5.01
C PRO A 170 -4.24 -6.65 5.51
N PHE A 171 -3.02 -7.18 5.65
CA PHE A 171 -2.80 -8.45 6.34
C PHE A 171 -1.34 -8.61 6.79
N THR A 172 -1.15 -9.49 7.78
CA THR A 172 0.19 -9.96 8.18
C THR A 172 0.18 -11.47 8.23
N GLN A 173 1.17 -12.11 7.59
CA GLN A 173 1.36 -13.55 7.62
C GLN A 173 2.78 -13.92 8.04
N TRP A 174 2.83 -14.94 8.89
CA TRP A 174 4.03 -15.60 9.36
C TRP A 174 4.45 -16.70 8.41
N LEU A 175 5.72 -16.70 8.05
CA LEU A 175 6.30 -17.70 7.17
C LEU A 175 7.49 -18.34 7.88
N GLY A 176 7.22 -18.97 9.03
CA GLY A 176 8.26 -19.44 9.95
C GLY A 176 8.83 -18.27 10.75
N ASP A 177 10.13 -17.99 10.58
CA ASP A 177 10.82 -16.86 11.21
C ASP A 177 10.75 -15.56 10.38
N ARG A 178 10.26 -15.64 9.14
CA ARG A 178 10.05 -14.52 8.22
C ARG A 178 8.61 -14.00 8.22
N LEU A 179 8.43 -12.83 7.62
CA LEU A 179 7.15 -12.11 7.60
C LEU A 179 6.77 -11.65 6.19
N TRP A 180 5.48 -11.77 5.83
CA TRP A 180 4.88 -10.97 4.77
C TRP A 180 3.84 -10.03 5.38
N HIS A 181 3.97 -8.73 5.12
CA HIS A 181 3.07 -7.71 5.64
C HIS A 181 2.55 -6.84 4.51
N ASN A 182 1.25 -6.58 4.50
CA ASN A 182 0.63 -5.57 3.65
C ASN A 182 -0.08 -4.56 4.57
N PRO A 183 0.32 -3.28 4.59
CA PRO A 183 -0.31 -2.29 5.45
C PRO A 183 -1.74 -1.92 5.01
N GLY A 184 -2.14 -2.34 3.81
CA GLY A 184 -3.33 -1.85 3.13
C GLY A 184 -3.03 -0.57 2.33
N VAL A 185 -4.09 0.00 1.77
CA VAL A 185 -4.01 1.23 0.97
C VAL A 185 -4.89 2.33 1.55
N ILE A 186 -4.53 3.58 1.28
CA ILE A 186 -5.26 4.76 1.79
C ILE A 186 -6.20 5.39 0.78
N GLY A 187 -6.04 5.10 -0.51
CA GLY A 187 -6.80 5.76 -1.57
C GLY A 187 -8.18 5.15 -1.83
N MET A 188 -8.34 3.85 -1.53
CA MET A 188 -9.57 3.10 -1.72
C MET A 188 -9.86 2.24 -0.47
N PRO A 189 -11.13 2.11 -0.02
CA PRO A 189 -11.48 1.21 1.09
C PRO A 189 -11.13 -0.25 0.81
N ALA A 190 -10.95 -1.06 1.86
CA ALA A 190 -10.45 -2.44 1.74
C ALA A 190 -11.54 -3.49 1.40
N ASN A 191 -12.51 -3.12 0.56
CA ASN A 191 -13.64 -3.99 0.18
C ASN A 191 -14.43 -4.57 1.38
N ASP A 192 -14.40 -3.88 2.52
CA ASP A 192 -14.87 -4.38 3.82
C ASP A 192 -16.25 -3.83 4.22
N GLY A 193 -16.93 -3.14 3.29
CA GLY A 193 -18.26 -2.56 3.53
C GLY A 193 -18.24 -1.30 4.39
N THR A 194 -17.06 -0.67 4.56
CA THR A 194 -16.92 0.58 5.30
C THR A 194 -16.13 1.62 4.50
N PRO A 195 -16.34 2.93 4.71
CA PRO A 195 -15.64 3.97 3.96
C PRO A 195 -14.20 4.21 4.43
N ARG A 196 -13.74 3.55 5.50
CA ARG A 196 -12.40 3.76 6.06
C ARG A 196 -11.35 3.06 5.23
N VAL A 197 -10.11 3.53 5.37
CA VAL A 197 -8.94 2.99 4.67
C VAL A 197 -7.89 2.53 5.68
N TRP A 198 -6.81 1.92 5.22
CA TRP A 198 -5.91 1.17 6.11
C TRP A 198 -4.45 1.56 5.94
N PHE A 199 -3.76 1.58 7.07
CA PHE A 199 -2.31 1.73 7.15
C PHE A 199 -1.80 0.90 8.33
N SER A 200 -0.48 0.81 8.48
CA SER A 200 0.13 0.11 9.60
C SER A 200 1.11 0.95 10.39
N ILE A 201 1.18 0.64 11.68
CA ILE A 201 2.21 1.11 12.59
C ILE A 201 3.08 -0.08 12.98
N VAL A 202 4.39 0.06 12.83
CA VAL A 202 5.38 -0.93 13.25
C VAL A 202 6.25 -0.34 14.35
N ARG A 203 6.17 -0.91 15.56
CA ARG A 203 6.92 -0.46 16.74
C ARG A 203 7.92 -1.50 17.17
N GLU A 204 9.17 -1.09 17.34
CA GLU A 204 10.18 -1.91 17.97
C GLU A 204 9.99 -1.92 19.50
N THR A 205 9.86 -3.13 20.04
CA THR A 205 9.69 -3.41 21.48
C THR A 205 10.77 -4.39 21.94
N GLU A 206 10.92 -4.58 23.25
CA GLU A 206 11.81 -5.61 23.80
C GLU A 206 11.42 -7.03 23.36
N ALA A 207 10.12 -7.26 23.21
CA ALA A 207 9.59 -8.57 22.81
C ALA A 207 9.70 -8.83 21.31
N GLY A 208 10.04 -7.83 20.48
CA GLY A 208 10.06 -7.93 19.02
C GLY A 208 9.43 -6.72 18.32
N LEU A 209 8.92 -6.90 17.10
CA LEU A 209 8.23 -5.85 16.35
C LEU A 209 6.72 -5.98 16.52
N ALA A 210 6.08 -5.01 17.17
CA ALA A 210 4.62 -4.92 17.21
C ALA A 210 4.13 -4.28 15.90
N ILE A 211 3.26 -4.96 15.17
CA ILE A 211 2.71 -4.56 13.88
C ILE A 211 1.20 -4.43 14.04
N GLU A 212 0.71 -3.22 13.85
CA GLU A 212 -0.69 -2.85 14.03
C GLU A 212 -1.29 -2.40 12.70
N HIS A 213 -2.42 -2.99 12.29
CA HIS A 213 -3.25 -2.42 11.24
C HIS A 213 -4.23 -1.46 11.88
N ARG A 214 -4.26 -0.22 11.36
CA ARG A 214 -5.04 0.88 11.90
C ARG A 214 -6.00 1.35 10.82
N ALA A 215 -7.25 1.59 11.21
CA ALA A 215 -8.22 2.18 10.31
C ALA A 215 -8.05 3.71 10.30
N LEU A 216 -8.16 4.32 9.13
CA LEU A 216 -8.12 5.75 8.92
C LEU A 216 -9.47 6.23 8.40
N SER A 217 -10.10 7.11 9.17
CA SER A 217 -11.25 7.89 8.69
C SER A 217 -10.74 9.13 7.98
N TYR A 218 -11.40 9.50 6.88
CA TYR A 218 -11.06 10.68 6.08
C TYR A 218 -12.33 11.26 5.44
N ASP A 219 -12.20 12.43 4.83
CA ASP A 219 -13.27 13.09 4.08
C ASP A 219 -13.49 12.39 2.73
N HIS A 220 -14.19 11.25 2.77
CA HIS A 220 -14.54 10.47 1.58
C HIS A 220 -15.55 11.20 0.69
N GLU A 221 -16.43 12.04 1.24
CA GLU A 221 -17.36 12.86 0.46
C GLU A 221 -16.60 13.93 -0.34
N GLY A 222 -15.59 14.57 0.25
CA GLY A 222 -14.68 15.47 -0.45
C GLY A 222 -13.90 14.77 -1.56
N ALA A 223 -13.41 13.55 -1.32
CA ALA A 223 -12.77 12.73 -2.35
C ALA A 223 -13.74 12.38 -3.49
N GLN A 224 -14.99 12.01 -3.17
CA GLN A 224 -16.03 11.78 -4.17
C GLN A 224 -16.35 13.03 -5.00
N ALA A 225 -16.37 14.21 -4.37
CA ALA A 225 -16.58 15.48 -5.05
C ALA A 225 -15.44 15.79 -6.02
N ALA A 226 -14.19 15.55 -5.62
CA ALA A 226 -13.03 15.69 -6.50
C ALA A 226 -13.11 14.73 -7.70
N MET A 227 -13.48 13.47 -7.48
CA MET A 227 -13.68 12.49 -8.55
C MET A 227 -14.78 12.93 -9.54
N ARG A 228 -15.89 13.46 -9.02
CA ARG A 228 -16.98 14.00 -9.84
C ARG A 228 -16.51 15.20 -10.68
N GLY A 229 -15.74 16.11 -10.08
CA GLY A 229 -15.17 17.27 -10.76
C GLY A 229 -14.20 16.88 -11.89
N ALA A 230 -13.48 15.77 -11.71
CA ALA A 230 -12.57 15.20 -12.70
C ALA A 230 -13.28 14.35 -13.80
N GLY A 231 -14.60 14.12 -13.69
CA GLY A 231 -15.34 13.29 -14.64
C GLY A 231 -15.00 11.79 -14.55
N LEU A 232 -14.52 11.33 -13.39
CA LEU A 232 -14.08 9.94 -13.18
C LEU A 232 -15.26 8.98 -12.99
N PRO A 233 -15.06 7.66 -13.21
CA PRO A 233 -16.14 6.67 -13.17
C PRO A 233 -16.90 6.64 -11.84
N GLU A 234 -18.23 6.57 -11.96
CA GLU A 234 -19.15 6.52 -10.82
C GLU A 234 -18.88 5.33 -9.89
N SER A 235 -18.51 4.18 -10.44
CA SER A 235 -18.35 2.94 -9.67
C SER A 235 -17.22 2.99 -8.64
N TYR A 236 -16.08 3.60 -8.99
CA TYR A 236 -15.01 3.86 -8.01
C TYR A 236 -15.39 4.96 -7.03
N ARG A 237 -16.18 5.95 -7.48
CA ARG A 237 -16.68 7.00 -6.59
C ARG A 237 -17.59 6.42 -5.52
N GLU A 238 -18.55 5.57 -5.89
CA GLU A 238 -19.45 4.88 -4.96
C GLU A 238 -18.68 4.00 -3.97
N ALA A 239 -17.64 3.31 -4.45
CA ALA A 239 -16.79 2.45 -3.63
C ALA A 239 -16.16 3.20 -2.44
N LEU A 240 -15.87 4.50 -2.55
CA LEU A 240 -15.36 5.31 -1.43
C LEU A 240 -16.36 5.42 -0.27
N ALA A 241 -17.66 5.42 -0.55
CA ALA A 241 -18.72 5.52 0.46
C ALA A 241 -19.23 4.15 0.92
N THR A 242 -19.39 3.21 0.00
CA THR A 242 -19.93 1.88 0.32
C THR A 242 -18.88 0.95 0.91
N GLY A 243 -17.60 1.21 0.65
CA GLY A 243 -16.52 0.30 1.00
C GLY A 243 -16.51 -0.99 0.18
N LEU A 244 -17.16 -1.00 -0.99
CA LEU A 244 -17.26 -2.18 -1.87
C LEU A 244 -16.62 -1.88 -3.22
N TRP A 245 -15.73 -2.76 -3.68
CA TRP A 245 -15.05 -2.59 -4.95
C TRP A 245 -15.98 -2.81 -6.14
N PRO A 246 -15.78 -2.07 -7.24
CA PRO A 246 -16.62 -2.19 -8.43
C PRO A 246 -16.35 -3.46 -9.26
N SER A 247 -15.22 -4.13 -9.00
CA SER A 247 -14.88 -5.44 -9.57
C SER A 247 -14.20 -6.29 -8.52
N LEU A 248 -14.43 -7.60 -8.61
CA LEU A 248 -13.80 -8.63 -7.78
C LEU A 248 -12.87 -9.53 -8.63
N ASP A 249 -12.59 -9.18 -9.89
CA ASP A 249 -11.88 -10.05 -10.84
C ASP A 249 -10.49 -10.47 -10.34
N VAL A 250 -9.82 -9.58 -9.60
CA VAL A 250 -8.49 -9.82 -9.02
C VAL A 250 -8.52 -10.64 -7.72
N LEU A 251 -9.69 -10.81 -7.10
CA LEU A 251 -9.81 -11.47 -5.80
C LEU A 251 -9.87 -13.00 -5.95
N PRO A 252 -8.97 -13.75 -5.30
CA PRO A 252 -9.12 -15.19 -5.16
C PRO A 252 -10.32 -15.53 -4.27
N GLU A 253 -10.76 -16.79 -4.29
CA GLU A 253 -12.00 -17.25 -3.65
C GLU A 253 -12.10 -16.86 -2.17
N ARG A 254 -11.00 -16.97 -1.43
CA ARG A 254 -10.93 -16.64 0.00
C ARG A 254 -11.26 -15.17 0.26
N GLU A 255 -10.55 -14.24 -0.40
CA GLU A 255 -10.76 -12.81 -0.24
C GLU A 255 -12.11 -12.37 -0.78
N ARG A 256 -12.59 -12.99 -1.87
CA ARG A 256 -13.92 -12.75 -2.41
C ARG A 256 -15.02 -13.08 -1.39
N ALA A 257 -14.88 -14.18 -0.64
CA ALA A 257 -15.84 -14.59 0.38
C ALA A 257 -15.92 -13.62 1.59
N GLU A 258 -14.91 -12.78 1.78
CA GLU A 258 -14.87 -11.75 2.83
C GLU A 258 -15.36 -10.37 2.36
N THR A 259 -15.79 -10.24 1.10
CA THR A 259 -16.34 -8.97 0.56
C THR A 259 -17.46 -8.43 1.43
N GLY A 260 -17.38 -7.15 1.79
CA GLY A 260 -18.38 -6.45 2.58
C GLY A 260 -18.39 -6.81 4.07
N ARG A 261 -17.44 -7.62 4.54
CA ARG A 261 -17.28 -7.91 5.96
C ARG A 261 -16.25 -6.96 6.57
N PRO A 262 -16.63 -6.17 7.59
CA PRO A 262 -15.73 -5.19 8.19
C PRO A 262 -14.45 -5.82 8.72
N ILE A 263 -13.30 -5.33 8.26
CA ILE A 263 -11.99 -5.70 8.82
C ILE A 263 -11.82 -4.96 10.16
N THR A 264 -11.26 -5.62 11.16
CA THR A 264 -10.98 -5.01 12.47
C THR A 264 -9.52 -4.61 12.60
N GLU A 265 -9.24 -3.59 13.42
CA GLU A 265 -7.85 -3.29 13.80
C GLU A 265 -7.23 -4.51 14.46
N THR A 266 -5.98 -4.81 14.09
CA THR A 266 -5.25 -5.96 14.61
C THR A 266 -3.90 -5.51 15.14
N SER A 267 -3.38 -6.25 16.12
CA SER A 267 -2.02 -6.09 16.63
C SER A 267 -1.36 -7.47 16.67
N THR A 268 -0.21 -7.60 16.02
CA THR A 268 0.58 -8.83 15.98
C THR A 268 2.00 -8.53 16.40
N LEU A 269 2.62 -9.42 17.16
CA LEU A 269 4.01 -9.26 17.59
C LEU A 269 4.88 -10.21 16.79
N TRP A 270 5.90 -9.73 16.06
CA TRP A 270 7.00 -10.50 15.49
C TRP A 270 8.14 -10.65 16.50
N PRO A 271 8.24 -11.77 17.27
CA PRO A 271 9.14 -11.93 18.39
C PRO A 271 10.56 -11.52 18.06
N ALA A 272 11.29 -10.98 19.02
CA ALA A 272 12.72 -10.80 18.87
C ALA A 272 13.37 -12.14 18.48
N ARG A 273 14.43 -12.07 17.67
CA ARG A 273 15.22 -13.28 17.38
C ARG A 273 15.75 -13.82 18.70
N GLN A 274 15.50 -15.09 18.97
CA GLN A 274 16.22 -15.75 20.05
C GLN A 274 17.71 -15.71 19.70
N PRO A 275 18.61 -15.34 20.63
CA PRO A 275 20.03 -15.46 20.38
C PRO A 275 20.30 -16.92 20.00
N ALA A 276 21.06 -17.13 18.91
CA ALA A 276 21.48 -18.47 18.53
C ALA A 276 22.10 -19.12 19.78
N ARG A 277 21.55 -20.25 20.23
CA ARG A 277 22.18 -21.03 21.30
C ARG A 277 23.59 -21.30 20.81
N ALA A 278 24.58 -20.71 21.48
CA ALA A 278 25.96 -21.10 21.28
C ALA A 278 25.97 -22.63 21.44
N LEU A 279 26.27 -23.34 20.36
CA LEU A 279 26.58 -24.75 20.43
C LEU A 279 27.74 -24.85 21.42
N GLN A 280 27.43 -25.26 22.66
CA GLN A 280 28.45 -25.67 23.59
C GLN A 280 29.12 -26.87 22.93
N ALA A 281 30.32 -26.63 22.39
CA ALA A 281 31.20 -27.69 21.97
C ALA A 281 31.44 -28.56 23.21
N VAL A 282 30.95 -29.81 23.16
CA VAL A 282 31.29 -30.88 24.08
C VAL A 282 32.39 -31.70 23.42
#